data_AF-A0A2T0XRA4-F1
#
_entry.id   AF-A0A2T0XRA4-F1
#
_cell.length_a   1.000
_cell.length_b   1.000
_cell.length_c   1.000
_cell.angle_alpha   90.00
_cell.angle_beta   90.00
_cell.angle_gamma   90.00
#
_symmetry.space_group_name_H-M   'P 1'
#
loop_
_entity.id
_entity.type
_entity.pdbx_description
1 polymer ?
#
loop_
_entity_poly.entity_id
_entity_poly.type
_entity_poly.pdbx_seq_one_letter_code
_entity_poly.pdbx_strand_id
1 'polypeptide(L)'
;MGAILYKALIFKEIFYGLLIKGAAGLIVFIETNHVPGSWVYLALAIVASFPVGTYILKEVRKHWFNSTGFIYVGISFLKMLLIPLLIILFFEKDHQHIEAFVIPLIVAYLILLAMDTKWKIKWLFSRK
;
A
#
# COMPACT_ATOMS: atom_id res chain seq x y z
N MET A 1 -24.50 -5.04 -7.97
CA MET A 1 -23.56 -3.98 -7.55
C MET A 1 -22.12 -4.43 -7.23
N GLY A 2 -21.87 -5.67 -6.75
CA GLY A 2 -20.54 -6.05 -6.21
C GLY A 2 -19.35 -6.18 -7.18
N ALA A 3 -19.56 -6.58 -8.44
CA ALA A 3 -18.44 -6.82 -9.37
C ALA A 3 -17.82 -5.53 -9.93
N ILE A 4 -18.65 -4.52 -10.23
CA ILE A 4 -18.20 -3.21 -10.73
C ILE A 4 -17.45 -2.46 -9.63
N LEU A 5 -17.98 -2.44 -8.41
CA LEU A 5 -17.31 -1.82 -7.26
C LEU A 5 -15.96 -2.48 -6.94
N TYR A 6 -15.86 -3.81 -7.07
CA TYR A 6 -14.60 -4.54 -6.89
C TYR A 6 -13.57 -4.19 -7.96
N LYS A 7 -13.96 -4.13 -9.24
CA LYS A 7 -13.06 -3.74 -10.33
C LYS A 7 -12.54 -2.30 -10.14
N ALA A 8 -13.42 -1.38 -9.76
CA ALA A 8 -13.04 0.00 -9.44
C ALA A 8 -12.07 0.08 -8.24
N LEU A 9 -12.28 -0.76 -7.21
CA LEU A 9 -11.39 -0.85 -6.05
C LEU A 9 -9.98 -1.31 -6.45
N ILE A 10 -9.87 -2.37 -7.25
CA ILE A 10 -8.58 -2.89 -7.74
C ILE A 10 -7.86 -1.86 -8.61
N PHE A 11 -8.57 -1.21 -9.54
CA PHE A 11 -7.97 -0.17 -10.39
C PHE A 11 -7.41 0.99 -9.57
N LYS A 12 -8.16 1.41 -8.54
CA LYS A 12 -7.74 2.45 -7.60
C LYS A 12 -6.52 2.04 -6.76
N GLU A 13 -6.46 0.79 -6.32
CA GLU A 13 -5.32 0.26 -5.57
C GLU A 13 -4.05 0.23 -6.42
N ILE A 14 -4.16 -0.15 -7.69
CA ILE A 14 -3.05 -0.07 -8.65
C ILE A 14 -2.62 1.39 -8.83
N PHE A 15 -3.58 2.31 -9.00
CA PHE A 15 -3.29 3.73 -9.12
C PHE A 15 -2.59 4.31 -7.89
N TYR A 16 -3.03 3.96 -6.67
CA TYR A 16 -2.38 4.37 -5.43
C TYR A 16 -1.00 3.75 -5.26
N GLY A 17 -0.84 2.47 -5.58
CA GLY A 17 0.48 1.84 -5.61
C GLY A 17 1.44 2.58 -6.56
N LEU A 18 0.96 2.95 -7.75
CA LEU A 18 1.74 3.71 -8.73
C LEU A 18 2.06 5.13 -8.25
N LEU A 19 1.13 5.80 -7.55
CA LEU A 19 1.37 7.10 -6.91
C LEU A 19 2.46 7.01 -5.83
N ILE A 20 2.44 5.96 -5.00
CA ILE A 20 3.50 5.72 -4.00
C ILE A 20 4.82 5.48 -4.71
N LYS A 21 4.84 4.60 -5.71
CA LYS A 21 6.03 4.33 -6.53
C LYS A 21 6.56 5.60 -7.19
N GLY A 22 5.67 6.47 -7.69
CA GLY A 22 6.03 7.74 -8.32
C GLY A 22 6.66 8.70 -7.32
N ALA A 23 6.01 8.94 -6.17
CA ALA A 23 6.52 9.84 -5.13
C ALA A 23 7.85 9.35 -4.54
N ALA A 24 7.93 8.05 -4.24
CA ALA A 24 9.13 7.41 -3.72
C ALA A 24 10.25 7.33 -4.78
N GLY A 25 9.90 7.15 -6.07
CA GLY A 25 10.80 7.24 -7.22
C GLY A 25 11.44 8.61 -7.35
N LEU A 26 10.62 9.65 -7.24
CA LEU A 26 11.04 11.06 -7.35
C LEU A 26 12.05 11.42 -6.26
N ILE A 27 11.82 10.97 -5.03
CA ILE A 27 12.73 11.17 -3.89
C ILE A 27 14.10 10.54 -4.15
N VAL A 28 14.13 9.28 -4.56
CA VAL A 28 15.39 8.55 -4.80
C VAL A 28 16.14 9.11 -6.01
N PHE A 29 15.42 9.56 -7.03
CA PHE A 29 16.01 10.24 -8.20
C PHE A 29 16.67 11.57 -7.82
N ILE A 30 16.01 12.37 -6.96
CA ILE A 30 16.55 13.63 -6.45
C ILE A 30 17.82 13.40 -5.63
N GLU A 31 17.86 12.37 -4.79
CA GLU A 31 18.99 12.16 -3.87
C GLU A 31 20.20 11.51 -4.55
N THR A 32 19.97 10.51 -5.40
CA THR A 32 21.07 9.67 -5.92
C THR A 32 21.45 10.00 -7.38
N ASN A 33 20.75 10.95 -8.04
CA ASN A 33 20.80 11.18 -9.50
C ASN A 33 20.61 9.89 -10.33
N HIS A 34 20.07 8.85 -9.71
CA HIS A 34 19.95 7.49 -10.20
C HIS A 34 18.70 6.84 -9.56
N VAL A 35 18.27 5.69 -10.07
CA VAL A 35 17.23 4.88 -9.44
C VAL A 35 17.83 3.50 -9.19
N PRO A 36 18.21 3.16 -7.94
CA PRO A 36 18.70 1.85 -7.58
C PRO A 36 17.73 0.76 -8.01
N GLY A 37 18.26 -0.34 -8.56
CA GLY A 37 17.43 -1.49 -8.95
C GLY A 37 16.63 -2.06 -7.77
N SER A 38 17.21 -2.07 -6.57
CA SER A 38 16.58 -2.44 -5.29
C SER A 38 15.27 -1.68 -5.03
N TRP A 39 15.23 -0.40 -5.40
CA TRP A 39 14.05 0.43 -5.22
C TRP A 39 12.91 0.02 -6.16
N VAL A 40 13.19 -0.33 -7.42
CA VAL A 40 12.16 -0.83 -8.34
C VAL A 40 11.44 -2.07 -7.77
N TYR A 41 12.18 -2.96 -7.10
CA TYR A 41 11.61 -4.15 -6.46
C TYR A 41 10.73 -3.82 -5.26
N LEU A 42 11.18 -2.92 -4.37
CA LEU A 42 10.38 -2.46 -3.23
C LEU A 42 9.09 -1.78 -3.71
N ALA A 43 9.17 -0.96 -4.76
CA ALA A 43 8.00 -0.29 -5.32
C ALA A 43 6.97 -1.29 -5.87
N LEU A 44 7.44 -2.32 -6.58
CA LEU A 44 6.58 -3.38 -7.10
C LEU A 44 5.93 -4.17 -5.97
N ALA A 45 6.67 -4.48 -4.90
CA ALA A 45 6.13 -5.17 -3.73
C ALA A 45 5.03 -4.36 -3.04
N ILE A 46 5.23 -3.04 -2.89
CA ILE A 46 4.22 -2.14 -2.32
C ILE A 46 2.98 -2.10 -3.21
N VAL A 47 3.14 -1.86 -4.52
CA VAL A 47 2.02 -1.81 -5.48
C VAL A 47 1.22 -3.10 -5.46
N ALA A 48 1.89 -4.26 -5.44
CA ALA A 48 1.24 -5.58 -5.43
C ALA A 48 0.51 -5.87 -4.11
N SER A 49 1.01 -5.34 -2.98
CA SER A 49 0.42 -5.61 -1.66
C SER A 49 -1.02 -5.11 -1.52
N PHE A 50 -1.39 -4.02 -2.19
CA PHE A 50 -2.74 -3.46 -2.18
C PHE A 50 -3.78 -4.41 -2.80
N PRO A 51 -3.71 -4.74 -4.11
CA PRO A 51 -4.66 -5.63 -4.77
C PRO A 51 -4.65 -7.05 -4.18
N VAL A 52 -3.50 -7.56 -3.71
CA VAL A 52 -3.44 -8.85 -3.02
C VAL A 52 -4.27 -8.82 -1.74
N GLY A 53 -4.15 -7.77 -0.93
CA GLY A 53 -4.98 -7.60 0.27
C GLY A 53 -6.48 -7.57 -0.04
N THR A 54 -6.88 -6.88 -1.11
CA THR A 54 -8.28 -6.84 -1.56
C THR A 54 -8.79 -8.16 -2.10
N TYR A 55 -7.94 -8.90 -2.81
CA TYR A 55 -8.26 -10.25 -3.27
C TYR A 55 -8.53 -11.19 -2.08
N ILE A 56 -7.63 -11.20 -1.09
CA ILE A 56 -7.80 -12.00 0.13
C ILE A 56 -9.11 -11.62 0.83
N LEU A 57 -9.39 -10.32 0.97
CA LEU A 57 -10.63 -9.85 1.60
C LEU A 57 -11.89 -10.26 0.84
N LYS A 58 -11.83 -10.31 -0.50
CA LYS A 58 -12.95 -10.80 -1.32
C LYS A 58 -13.20 -12.27 -1.08
N GLU A 59 -12.16 -13.10 -1.05
CA GLU A 59 -12.32 -14.53 -0.81
C GLU A 59 -12.80 -14.81 0.62
N VAL A 60 -12.29 -14.07 1.61
CA VAL A 60 -12.75 -14.15 3.00
C VAL A 60 -14.21 -13.72 3.10
N ARG A 61 -14.62 -12.62 2.45
CA ARG A 61 -16.01 -12.15 2.47
C ARG A 61 -17.00 -13.18 1.93
N LYS A 62 -16.60 -13.97 0.93
CA LYS A 62 -17.47 -15.02 0.33
C LYS A 62 -17.74 -16.16 1.31
N HIS A 63 -16.75 -16.55 2.09
CA HIS A 63 -16.86 -17.71 2.96
C HIS A 63 -17.24 -17.29 4.39
N TRP A 64 -16.63 -16.24 4.93
CA TRP A 64 -16.62 -15.85 6.35
C TRP A 64 -16.97 -14.36 6.51
N PHE A 65 -18.21 -13.99 6.15
CA PHE A 65 -18.68 -12.60 6.16
C PHE A 65 -18.50 -11.89 7.51
N ASN A 66 -18.83 -12.56 8.62
CA ASN A 66 -18.74 -11.98 9.97
C ASN A 66 -17.29 -11.71 10.41
N SER A 67 -16.32 -12.47 9.90
CA SER A 67 -14.90 -12.33 10.24
C SER A 67 -14.15 -11.37 9.31
N THR A 68 -14.80 -10.87 8.26
CA THR A 68 -14.14 -10.07 7.22
C THR A 68 -13.56 -8.75 7.77
N GLY A 69 -14.23 -8.15 8.76
CA GLY A 69 -13.72 -6.95 9.46
C GLY A 69 -12.44 -7.23 10.25
N PHE A 70 -12.37 -8.35 10.97
CA PHE A 70 -11.18 -8.75 11.72
C PHE A 70 -10.00 -9.04 10.80
N ILE A 71 -10.23 -9.76 9.69
CA ILE A 71 -9.17 -10.04 8.70
C ILE A 71 -8.69 -8.73 8.05
N TYR A 72 -9.59 -7.79 7.79
CA TYR A 72 -9.23 -6.48 7.26
C TYR A 72 -8.30 -5.70 8.20
N VAL A 73 -8.59 -5.70 9.50
CA VAL A 73 -7.71 -5.09 10.51
C VAL A 73 -6.35 -5.80 10.54
N GLY A 74 -6.33 -7.13 10.53
CA GLY A 74 -5.08 -7.91 10.52
C GLY A 74 -4.20 -7.63 9.31
N ILE A 75 -4.77 -7.61 8.11
CA ILE A 75 -4.04 -7.28 6.86
C ILE A 75 -3.51 -5.84 6.90
N SER A 76 -4.31 -4.89 7.40
CA SER A 76 -3.91 -3.49 7.50
C SER A 76 -2.76 -3.31 8.50
N PHE A 77 -2.83 -3.98 9.66
CA PHE A 77 -1.77 -3.97 10.66
C PHE A 77 -0.47 -4.60 10.13
N LEU A 78 -0.58 -5.74 9.44
CA LEU A 78 0.57 -6.37 8.80
C LEU A 78 1.24 -5.42 7.79
N LYS A 79 0.45 -4.72 6.97
CA LYS A 79 1.00 -3.71 6.02
C LYS A 79 1.65 -2.53 6.74
N MET A 80 1.05 -2.04 7.82
CA MET A 80 1.62 -0.96 8.64
C MET A 80 3.01 -1.31 9.16
N LEU A 81 3.28 -2.59 9.47
CA LEU A 81 4.61 -3.03 9.92
C LEU A 81 5.54 -3.37 8.74
N LEU A 82 5.02 -4.10 7.75
CA LEU A 82 5.81 -4.63 6.64
C LEU A 82 6.38 -3.52 5.77
N ILE A 83 5.57 -2.51 5.42
CA ILE A 83 5.99 -1.47 4.45
C ILE A 83 7.13 -0.61 5.01
N PRO A 84 7.07 -0.07 6.25
CA PRO A 84 8.21 0.62 6.86
C PRO A 84 9.45 -0.27 6.98
N LEU A 85 9.29 -1.54 7.35
CA LEU A 85 10.41 -2.48 7.46
C LEU A 85 11.08 -2.70 6.10
N LEU A 86 10.29 -2.88 5.04
CA LEU A 86 10.79 -3.01 3.68
C LEU A 86 11.46 -1.71 3.20
N ILE A 87 10.92 -0.54 3.54
CA ILE A 87 11.59 0.74 3.27
C ILE A 87 12.97 0.74 3.94
N ILE A 88 13.06 0.47 5.24
CA ILE A 88 14.34 0.48 5.97
C ILE A 88 15.35 -0.54 5.42
N LEU A 89 14.92 -1.73 5.03
CA LEU A 89 15.80 -2.78 4.51
C LEU A 89 16.36 -2.47 3.12
N PHE A 90 15.58 -1.79 2.28
CA PHE A 90 15.93 -1.50 0.89
C PHE A 90 16.42 -0.05 0.67
N PHE A 91 16.29 0.83 1.67
CA PHE A 91 16.85 2.17 1.65
C PHE A 91 18.32 2.11 2.08
N GLU A 92 19.23 2.57 1.21
CA GLU A 92 20.67 2.52 1.46
C GLU A 92 21.05 3.39 2.67
N LYS A 93 21.84 2.81 3.57
CA LYS A 93 22.19 3.38 4.89
C LYS A 93 23.20 4.53 4.85
N ASP A 94 23.77 4.84 3.69
CA ASP A 94 24.89 5.79 3.57
C ASP A 94 24.49 7.27 3.53
N HIS A 95 23.19 7.59 3.59
CA HIS A 95 22.74 8.98 3.48
C HIS A 95 22.59 9.65 4.84
N GLN A 96 23.37 10.71 5.06
CA GLN A 96 23.31 11.59 6.25
C GLN A 96 21.94 12.30 6.44
N HIS A 97 21.01 12.15 5.49
CA HIS A 97 19.69 12.77 5.48
C HIS A 97 18.53 11.78 5.35
N ILE A 98 18.72 10.51 5.74
CA ILE A 98 17.68 9.46 5.73
C ILE A 98 16.32 9.95 6.28
N GLU A 99 16.33 10.73 7.37
CA GLU A 99 15.10 11.23 8.00
C GLU A 99 14.29 12.14 7.09
N ALA A 100 14.95 13.05 6.35
CA ALA A 100 14.30 14.00 5.45
C ALA A 100 13.56 13.30 4.28
N PHE A 101 13.94 12.07 3.96
CA PHE A 101 13.38 11.29 2.85
C PHE A 101 12.42 10.20 3.31
N VAL A 102 12.74 9.53 4.42
CA VAL A 102 11.90 8.48 4.99
C VAL A 102 10.62 9.06 5.59
N ILE A 103 10.68 10.23 6.23
CA ILE A 103 9.50 10.85 6.85
C ILE A 103 8.41 11.18 5.81
N PRO A 104 8.68 11.90 4.70
CA PRO A 104 7.66 12.14 3.67
C PRO A 104 7.10 10.86 3.05
N LEU A 105 7.94 9.84 2.87
CA LEU A 105 7.53 8.53 2.35
C LEU A 105 6.54 7.83 3.26
N ILE A 106 6.85 7.79 4.56
CA ILE A 106 6.01 7.21 5.60
C ILE A 106 4.70 8.01 5.72
N VAL A 107 4.76 9.35 5.69
CA VAL A 107 3.57 10.21 5.74
C VAL A 107 2.67 9.96 4.53
N ALA A 108 3.22 9.92 3.32
CA ALA A 108 2.47 9.62 2.09
C ALA A 108 1.84 8.22 2.16
N TYR A 109 2.59 7.24 2.67
CA TYR A 109 2.09 5.88 2.88
C TYR A 109 0.93 5.85 3.89
N LEU A 110 1.04 6.54 5.03
CA LEU A 110 -0.02 6.60 6.05
C LEU A 110 -1.30 7.26 5.51
N ILE A 111 -1.17 8.35 4.74
CA ILE A 111 -2.31 9.01 4.09
C ILE A 111 -3.01 8.03 3.14
N LEU A 112 -2.24 7.34 2.31
CA LEU A 112 -2.79 6.41 1.32
C LEU A 112 -3.39 5.17 1.97
N LEU A 113 -2.81 4.69 3.07
CA LEU A 113 -3.38 3.62 3.88
C LEU A 113 -4.70 4.06 4.51
N ALA A 114 -4.80 5.29 5.05
CA ALA A 114 -6.06 5.82 5.59
C ALA A 114 -7.14 5.97 4.51
N MET A 115 -6.76 6.43 3.32
CA MET A 115 -7.66 6.48 2.17
C MET A 115 -8.10 5.07 1.73
N ASP A 116 -7.19 4.13 1.56
CA ASP A 116 -7.50 2.72 1.24
C ASP A 116 -8.48 2.13 2.27
N THR A 117 -8.22 2.42 3.55
CA THR A 117 -9.04 1.96 4.68
C THR A 117 -10.47 2.45 4.61
N LYS A 118 -10.66 3.76 4.45
CA LYS A 118 -11.99 4.35 4.30
C LYS A 118 -12.78 3.70 3.17
N TRP A 119 -12.12 3.43 2.04
CA TRP A 119 -12.75 2.84 0.87
C TRP A 119 -13.06 1.36 1.03
N LYS A 120 -12.20 0.58 1.66
CA LYS A 120 -12.45 -0.84 1.97
C LYS A 120 -13.58 -1.01 2.96
N ILE A 121 -13.64 -0.16 4.00
CA ILE A 121 -14.78 -0.11 4.92
C ILE A 121 -16.06 0.18 4.12
N LYS A 122 -16.06 1.21 3.27
CA LYS A 122 -17.21 1.51 2.42
C LYS A 122 -17.58 0.32 1.53
N TRP A 123 -16.63 -0.37 0.91
CA TRP A 123 -16.91 -1.54 0.06
C TRP A 123 -17.43 -2.76 0.84
N LEU A 124 -16.90 -3.00 2.04
CA LEU A 124 -17.29 -4.10 2.92
C LEU A 124 -18.71 -3.90 3.48
N PHE A 125 -19.01 -2.67 3.90
CA PHE A 125 -20.25 -2.33 4.60
C PHE A 125 -21.27 -1.56 3.76
N SER A 126 -20.98 -1.24 2.50
CA SER A 126 -22.01 -0.75 1.57
C SER A 126 -23.03 -1.86 1.42
N ARG A 127 -24.21 -1.66 2.03
CA ARG A 127 -25.37 -2.52 1.87
C ARG A 127 -25.73 -2.60 0.38
N LYS A 128 -26.26 -3.76 -0.02
CA LYS A 128 -26.79 -4.04 -1.36
C LYS A 128 -27.75 -2.96 -1.81
#